data_AF-I4CDS1-F1
#
_entry.id   AF-I4CDS1-F1
#
_cell.length_a   1.000
_cell.length_b   1.000
_cell.length_c   1.000
_cell.angle_alpha   90.00
_cell.angle_beta   90.00
_cell.angle_gamma   90.00
#
_symmetry.space_group_name_H-M   'P 1'
#
loop_
_entity.id
_entity.type
_entity.pdbx_description
1 polymer ?
#
loop_
_entity_poly.entity_id
_entity_poly.type
_entity_poly.pdbx_seq_one_letter_code
_entity_poly.pdbx_strand_id
1 'polypeptide(L)'
;MNCEDFKERLSALLDGELASNDALTAHEASCPDCRKFHEQLILLNNTLENLPHPNPSPDLAVRVKDRLVRGDSRQRELIWRKLPVFAMVVLLAIGLGNLAGRSISELYMQNPYTSALDLIVPDQGNSLSDVLVEFGSEDNSQ
;
A
#
# COMPACT_ATOMS: atom_id res chain seq x y z
N MET A 1 -17.48 -22.36 6.49
CA MET A 1 -16.39 -22.93 5.68
C MET A 1 -16.73 -24.38 5.42
N ASN A 2 -16.56 -24.85 4.19
CA ASN A 2 -16.81 -26.25 3.86
C ASN A 2 -15.54 -27.08 4.12
N CYS A 3 -15.66 -28.41 4.16
CA CYS A 3 -14.52 -29.29 4.44
C CYS A 3 -13.43 -29.23 3.36
N GLU A 4 -13.81 -28.98 2.10
CA GLU A 4 -12.83 -28.83 1.01
C GLU A 4 -12.03 -27.53 1.16
N ASP A 5 -12.71 -26.41 1.43
CA ASP A 5 -12.05 -25.13 1.72
C ASP A 5 -11.12 -25.22 2.95
N PHE A 6 -11.50 -26.01 3.96
CA PHE A 6 -10.66 -26.26 5.14
C PHE A 6 -9.36 -26.94 4.74
N LYS A 7 -9.41 -28.01 3.95
CA LYS A 7 -8.23 -28.78 3.54
C LYS A 7 -7.27 -27.94 2.71
N GLU A 8 -7.78 -27.15 1.76
CA GLU A 8 -6.97 -26.27 0.92
C GLU A 8 -6.24 -25.23 1.77
N ARG A 9 -6.97 -24.55 2.66
CA ARG A 9 -6.39 -23.54 3.55
C ARG A 9 -5.46 -24.14 4.59
N LEU A 10 -5.72 -25.36 5.04
CA LEU A 10 -4.83 -26.09 5.96
C LEU A 10 -3.50 -26.42 5.28
N SER A 11 -3.50 -26.82 4.00
CA SER A 11 -2.26 -27.02 3.24
C SER A 11 -1.47 -25.72 3.14
N ALA A 12 -2.12 -24.63 2.71
CA ALA A 12 -1.47 -23.32 2.61
C ALA A 12 -0.92 -22.82 3.95
N LEU A 13 -1.58 -23.14 5.07
CA LEU A 13 -1.08 -22.85 6.42
C LEU A 13 0.19 -23.65 6.74
N LEU A 14 0.22 -24.94 6.42
CA LEU A 14 1.38 -25.82 6.64
C LEU A 14 2.58 -25.45 5.76
N ASP A 15 2.31 -24.99 4.54
CA ASP A 15 3.33 -24.49 3.60
C ASP A 15 3.84 -23.09 3.98
N GLY A 16 3.20 -22.42 4.95
CA GLY A 16 3.55 -21.07 5.41
C GLY A 16 3.08 -19.95 4.48
N GLU A 17 2.22 -20.26 3.51
CA GLU A 17 1.63 -19.29 2.57
C GLU A 17 0.49 -18.48 3.18
N LEU A 18 -0.13 -18.99 4.25
CA LEU A 18 -1.24 -18.37 4.95
C LEU A 18 -0.95 -18.30 6.46
N ALA A 19 -1.34 -17.19 7.10
CA ALA A 19 -1.40 -17.12 8.55
C ALA A 19 -2.66 -17.82 9.08
N SER A 20 -2.58 -18.40 10.28
CA SER A 20 -3.74 -18.99 10.96
C SER A 20 -4.88 -17.98 11.07
N ASN A 21 -6.12 -18.43 10.86
CA ASN A 21 -7.31 -17.60 10.97
C ASN A 21 -8.38 -18.26 11.84
N ASP A 22 -9.28 -17.43 12.38
CA ASP A 22 -10.34 -17.87 13.29
C ASP A 22 -11.37 -18.80 12.62
N ALA A 23 -11.50 -18.73 11.29
CA ALA A 23 -12.42 -19.58 10.54
C ALA A 23 -11.93 -21.03 10.44
N LEU A 24 -10.61 -21.24 10.29
CA LEU A 24 -9.95 -22.55 10.29
C LEU A 24 -10.10 -23.21 11.67
N THR A 25 -9.74 -22.48 12.74
CA THR A 25 -9.83 -23.00 14.11
C THR A 25 -11.28 -23.30 14.52
N ALA A 26 -12.24 -22.45 14.12
CA ALA A 26 -13.66 -22.70 14.36
C ALA A 26 -14.18 -23.95 13.60
N HIS A 27 -13.71 -24.18 12.37
CA HIS A 27 -14.10 -25.37 11.60
C HIS A 27 -13.48 -26.65 12.18
N GLU A 28 -12.22 -26.61 12.60
CA GLU A 28 -11.56 -27.73 13.28
C GLU A 28 -12.22 -28.09 14.64
N ALA A 29 -12.71 -27.08 15.35
CA ALA A 29 -13.45 -27.28 16.60
C ALA A 29 -14.84 -27.92 16.35
N SER A 30 -15.49 -27.60 15.23
CA SER A 30 -16.85 -28.06 14.92
C SER A 30 -16.91 -29.35 14.09
N CYS A 31 -15.90 -29.65 13.28
CA CYS A 31 -15.87 -30.82 12.40
C CYS A 31 -14.82 -31.87 12.86
N PRO A 32 -15.25 -33.04 13.36
CA PRO A 32 -14.32 -34.08 13.83
C PRO A 32 -13.51 -34.74 12.71
N ASP A 33 -14.03 -34.80 11.49
CA ASP A 33 -13.32 -35.41 10.36
C ASP A 33 -12.13 -34.53 9.92
N CYS A 34 -12.35 -33.22 9.85
CA CYS A 34 -11.31 -32.23 9.54
C CYS A 34 -10.22 -32.20 10.61
N ARG A 35 -10.58 -32.36 11.89
CA ARG A 35 -9.61 -32.51 12.99
C ARG A 35 -8.75 -33.75 12.84
N LYS A 36 -9.36 -34.92 12.59
CA LYS A 36 -8.62 -36.17 12.36
C LYS A 36 -7.69 -36.06 11.16
N PHE A 37 -8.14 -35.40 10.09
CA PHE A 37 -7.31 -35.14 8.92
C PHE A 37 -6.08 -34.30 9.27
N HIS A 38 -6.26 -33.23 10.04
CA HIS A 38 -5.15 -32.40 10.51
C HIS A 38 -4.15 -33.19 11.39
N GLU A 39 -4.65 -33.98 12.34
CA GLU A 39 -3.82 -34.85 13.18
C GLU A 39 -3.01 -35.86 12.35
N GLN A 40 -3.62 -36.46 11.32
CA GLN A 40 -2.94 -37.37 10.39
C GLN A 40 -1.83 -36.67 9.61
N LEU A 41 -2.05 -35.43 9.16
CA LEU A 41 -1.03 -34.64 8.46
C LEU A 41 0.15 -34.31 9.37
N ILE A 42 -0.11 -33.89 10.63
CA ILE A 42 0.95 -33.64 11.62
C ILE A 42 1.75 -34.92 11.88
N LEU A 43 1.06 -36.05 12.06
CA LEU A 43 1.72 -37.33 12.26
C LEU A 43 2.61 -37.70 11.07
N LEU A 44 2.10 -37.55 9.84
CA LEU A 44 2.88 -37.77 8.63
C LEU A 44 4.12 -36.86 8.58
N ASN A 45 3.96 -35.56 8.80
CA ASN A 45 5.09 -34.61 8.78
C ASN A 45 6.16 -34.99 9.81
N ASN A 46 5.74 -35.28 11.05
CA ASN A 46 6.65 -35.72 12.10
C ASN A 46 7.38 -37.02 11.73
N THR A 47 6.70 -37.98 11.09
CA THR A 47 7.37 -39.21 10.64
C THR A 47 8.42 -38.93 9.56
N LEU A 48 8.16 -38.00 8.65
CA LEU A 48 9.10 -37.60 7.61
C LEU A 48 10.31 -36.86 8.19
N GLU A 49 10.11 -35.95 9.14
CA GLU A 49 11.19 -35.23 9.82
C GLU A 49 12.11 -36.14 10.64
N ASN A 50 11.60 -37.26 11.14
CA ASN A 50 12.40 -38.22 11.90
C ASN A 50 13.16 -39.23 11.02
N LEU A 51 13.00 -39.18 9.69
CA LEU A 51 13.77 -40.03 8.80
C LEU A 51 15.27 -39.69 8.88
N PRO A 52 16.16 -40.66 8.65
CA PRO A 52 17.59 -40.39 8.56
C PRO A 52 17.85 -39.37 7.45
N HIS A 53 18.32 -38.19 7.85
CA HIS A 53 18.71 -37.16 6.89
C HIS A 53 20.10 -37.49 6.33
N PRO A 54 20.31 -37.39 5.00
CA PRO A 54 21.65 -37.51 4.46
C PRO A 54 22.51 -36.38 5.05
N ASN A 55 23.69 -36.73 5.53
CA ASN A 55 24.63 -35.73 6.04
C ASN A 55 25.03 -34.81 4.86
N PRO A 56 24.72 -33.50 4.90
CA PRO A 56 25.08 -32.61 3.81
C PRO A 56 26.59 -32.57 3.63
N SER A 57 27.04 -32.33 2.39
CA SER A 57 28.48 -32.19 2.15
C SER A 57 29.02 -30.97 2.92
N PRO A 58 30.25 -31.05 3.47
CA PRO A 58 30.84 -29.94 4.22
C PRO A 58 30.99 -28.67 3.36
N ASP A 59 31.15 -28.83 2.04
CA ASP A 59 31.18 -27.74 1.08
C ASP A 59 29.84 -26.98 0.99
N LEU A 60 28.69 -27.67 1.17
CA LEU A 60 27.38 -27.04 1.10
C LEU A 60 27.24 -25.91 2.13
N ALA A 61 27.67 -26.16 3.37
CA ALA A 61 27.62 -25.17 4.44
C ALA A 61 28.46 -23.93 4.12
N VAL A 62 29.64 -24.12 3.52
CA VAL A 62 30.50 -23.03 3.08
C VAL A 62 29.82 -22.21 1.99
N ARG A 63 29.29 -22.86 0.95
CA ARG A 63 28.60 -22.17 -0.15
C ARG A 63 27.35 -21.41 0.29
N VAL A 64 26.58 -21.96 1.23
CA VAL A 64 25.37 -21.31 1.78
C VAL A 64 25.76 -20.07 2.57
N LYS A 65 26.74 -20.17 3.49
CA LYS A 65 27.24 -19.03 4.27
C LYS A 65 27.75 -17.92 3.36
N ASP A 66 28.55 -18.28 2.35
CA ASP A 66 29.11 -17.35 1.39
C ASP A 66 28.03 -16.67 0.53
N ARG A 67 26.95 -17.39 0.18
CA ARG A 67 25.79 -16.79 -0.51
C ARG A 67 25.01 -15.84 0.38
N LEU A 68 24.82 -16.14 1.66
CA LEU A 68 24.12 -15.24 2.59
C LEU A 68 24.89 -13.93 2.78
N VAL A 69 26.21 -14.00 2.98
CA VAL A 69 27.07 -12.81 3.12
C VAL A 69 27.07 -11.95 1.85
N ARG A 70 27.15 -12.57 0.67
CA ARG A 70 27.15 -11.84 -0.61
C ARG A 70 25.78 -11.31 -1.04
N GLY A 71 24.70 -11.97 -0.63
CA GLY A 71 23.33 -11.54 -0.94
C GLY A 71 23.01 -10.19 -0.29
N ASP A 72 23.44 -9.99 0.95
CA ASP A 72 23.20 -8.77 1.71
C ASP A 72 24.09 -7.59 1.26
N SER A 73 25.34 -7.88 0.86
CA SER A 73 26.28 -6.84 0.43
C SER A 73 25.98 -6.25 -0.95
N ARG A 74 25.40 -7.02 -1.87
CA ARG A 74 25.18 -6.59 -3.26
C ARG A 74 24.14 -5.47 -3.38
N GLN A 75 23.08 -5.47 -2.55
CA GLN A 75 22.12 -4.37 -2.50
C GLN A 75 22.72 -3.14 -1.80
N ARG A 76 23.48 -3.35 -0.72
CA ARG A 76 24.09 -2.26 0.05
C ARG A 76 25.08 -1.46 -0.79
N GLU A 77 25.93 -2.10 -1.60
CA GLU A 77 26.85 -1.38 -2.49
C GLU A 77 26.13 -0.54 -3.55
N LEU A 78 25.02 -1.03 -4.11
CA LEU A 78 24.26 -0.32 -5.14
C LEU A 78 23.59 0.94 -4.56
N ILE A 79 22.99 0.84 -3.37
CA ILE A 79 22.33 1.96 -2.70
C ILE A 79 23.37 3.02 -2.31
N TRP A 80 24.49 2.61 -1.70
CA TRP A 80 25.55 3.53 -1.28
C TRP A 80 26.26 4.19 -2.46
N ARG A 81 26.38 3.51 -3.60
CA ARG A 81 26.95 4.09 -4.83
C ARG A 81 26.01 5.08 -5.54
N LYS A 82 24.69 5.00 -5.31
CA LYS A 82 23.70 5.90 -5.93
C LYS A 82 23.26 7.05 -5.03
N LEU A 83 23.47 6.94 -3.72
CA LEU A 83 23.20 7.99 -2.74
C LEU A 83 23.75 9.39 -3.12
N PRO A 84 25.03 9.55 -3.56
CA PRO A 84 25.54 10.87 -3.92
C PRO A 84 24.90 11.45 -5.20
N VAL A 85 24.49 10.59 -6.13
CA VAL A 85 23.84 11.01 -7.38
C VAL A 85 22.43 11.53 -7.10
N PHE A 86 21.66 10.83 -6.27
CA PHE A 86 20.33 11.30 -5.86
C PHE A 86 20.40 12.61 -5.06
N ALA A 87 21.37 12.75 -4.16
CA ALA A 87 21.59 13.99 -3.42
C ALA A 87 21.86 15.19 -4.36
N MET A 88 22.68 15.00 -5.40
CA MET A 88 22.94 16.02 -6.43
C MET A 88 21.68 16.42 -7.19
N VAL A 89 20.87 15.45 -7.63
CA VAL A 89 19.63 15.72 -8.38
C VAL A 89 18.63 16.50 -7.52
N VAL A 90 18.47 16.13 -6.24
CA VAL A 90 17.58 16.84 -5.31
C VAL A 90 18.05 18.27 -5.07
N LEU A 91 19.35 18.48 -4.86
CA LEU A 91 19.90 19.84 -4.68
C LEU A 91 19.71 20.69 -5.94
N LEU A 92 19.88 20.12 -7.13
CA LEU A 92 19.62 20.81 -8.40
C LEU A 92 18.14 21.17 -8.56
N ALA A 93 17.22 20.25 -8.24
CA ALA A 93 15.78 20.49 -8.31
C ALA A 93 15.34 21.60 -7.34
N ILE A 94 15.85 21.57 -6.10
CA ILE A 94 15.57 22.61 -5.09
C ILE A 94 16.15 23.95 -5.53
N GLY A 95 17.38 23.97 -6.06
CA GLY A 95 18.04 25.18 -6.54
C GLY A 95 17.31 25.83 -7.71
N LEU A 96 16.96 25.05 -8.74
CA LEU A 96 16.21 25.52 -9.91
C LEU A 96 14.78 25.93 -9.56
N GLY A 97 14.10 25.17 -8.69
CA GLY A 97 12.74 25.48 -8.25
C GLY A 97 12.65 26.79 -7.47
N ASN A 98 13.60 27.05 -6.58
CA ASN A 98 13.67 28.32 -5.85
C ASN A 98 13.92 29.53 -6.78
N LEU A 99 14.72 29.33 -7.83
CA LEU A 99 15.01 30.39 -8.80
C LEU A 99 13.78 30.72 -9.66
N ALA A 100 13.08 29.71 -10.18
CA ALA A 100 11.87 29.90 -10.99
C ALA A 100 10.70 30.47 -10.17
N GLY A 101 10.55 30.04 -8.91
CA GLY A 101 9.50 30.54 -8.01
C GLY A 101 9.62 32.04 -7.73
N ARG A 102 10.86 32.55 -7.56
CA ARG A 102 11.09 34.00 -7.39
C ARG A 102 10.71 34.81 -8.63
N SER A 103 11.07 34.35 -9.83
CA SER A 103 10.71 35.06 -11.08
C SER A 103 9.21 35.08 -11.36
N ILE A 104 8.48 34.02 -11.00
CA ILE A 104 7.03 33.96 -11.20
C ILE A 104 6.31 34.85 -10.19
N SER A 105 6.83 34.97 -8.96
CA SER A 105 6.23 35.84 -7.94
C SER A 105 6.27 37.34 -8.31
N GLU A 106 7.31 37.78 -9.01
CA GLU A 106 7.40 39.16 -9.52
C GLU A 106 6.38 39.43 -10.63
N LEU A 107 6.11 38.44 -11.48
CA LEU A 107 5.08 38.55 -12.52
C LEU A 107 3.65 38.48 -11.96
N TYR A 108 3.44 37.80 -10.83
CA TYR A 108 2.12 37.62 -10.24
C TYR A 108 1.65 38.84 -9.43
N MET A 109 2.57 39.65 -8.87
CA MET A 109 2.18 40.88 -8.15
C MET A 109 1.75 42.03 -9.05
N GLN A 110 2.05 42.01 -10.35
CA GLN A 110 1.74 43.13 -11.25
C GLN A 110 0.36 43.00 -11.93
N ASN A 111 -0.36 41.89 -11.76
CA ASN A 111 -1.66 41.67 -12.40
C ASN A 111 -2.78 41.62 -11.35
N PRO A 112 -3.45 42.75 -11.04
CA PRO A 112 -4.61 42.71 -10.16
C PRO A 112 -5.74 41.97 -10.88
N TYR A 113 -6.23 40.90 -10.25
CA TYR A 113 -7.41 40.12 -10.64
C TYR A 113 -8.71 40.93 -10.50
N THR A 114 -8.79 42.12 -11.11
CA THR A 114 -9.99 42.97 -11.04
C THR A 114 -10.75 43.04 -12.35
N SER A 115 -10.18 42.59 -13.47
CA SER A 115 -10.85 42.71 -14.79
C SER A 115 -11.74 41.53 -15.18
N ALA A 116 -11.67 40.39 -14.51
CA ALA A 116 -12.48 39.21 -14.86
C ALA A 116 -13.85 39.17 -14.16
N LEU A 117 -13.98 39.81 -13.00
CA LEU A 117 -15.25 39.87 -12.25
C LEU A 117 -16.21 40.95 -12.78
N ASP A 118 -15.70 41.94 -13.49
CA ASP A 118 -16.50 43.05 -14.04
C ASP A 118 -17.18 42.69 -15.37
N LEU A 119 -16.78 41.59 -16.02
CA LEU A 119 -17.33 41.16 -17.31
C LEU A 119 -18.54 40.20 -17.18
N ILE A 120 -18.87 39.75 -15.97
CA ILE A 120 -19.93 38.74 -15.72
C ILE A 120 -21.17 39.35 -15.05
N VAL A 121 -21.13 40.62 -14.62
CA VAL A 121 -22.29 41.28 -14.01
C VAL A 121 -22.96 42.21 -15.04
N PRO A 122 -24.04 41.79 -15.72
CA PRO A 122 -24.85 42.71 -16.49
C PRO A 122 -25.58 43.69 -15.56
N ASP A 123 -25.29 44.98 -15.75
CA ASP A 123 -26.00 46.14 -15.21
C ASP A 123 -27.45 46.18 -15.72
N GLN A 124 -28.31 45.39 -15.07
CA GLN A 124 -29.76 45.54 -15.14
C GLN A 124 -30.16 45.94 -13.72
N GLY A 125 -30.53 47.22 -13.55
CA GLY A 125 -30.74 47.92 -12.26
C GLY A 125 -31.86 47.39 -11.36
N ASN A 126 -32.02 46.08 -11.27
CA ASN A 126 -32.91 45.38 -10.36
C ASN A 126 -32.04 44.69 -9.30
N SER A 127 -32.11 45.20 -8.07
CA SER A 127 -31.44 44.61 -6.91
C SER A 127 -31.83 43.14 -6.75
N LEU A 128 -30.84 42.25 -6.53
CA LEU A 128 -31.05 40.82 -6.26
C LEU A 128 -32.00 40.55 -5.08
N SER A 129 -32.27 41.55 -4.24
CA SER A 129 -33.27 41.46 -3.18
C SER A 129 -34.70 41.32 -3.70
N ASP A 130 -35.07 41.91 -4.84
CA ASP A 130 -36.44 41.84 -5.36
C ASP A 130 -36.76 40.48 -5.97
N VAL A 131 -35.79 39.84 -6.63
CA VAL A 131 -35.99 38.49 -7.21
C VAL A 131 -36.10 37.43 -6.12
N LEU A 132 -35.40 37.57 -4.99
CA LEU A 132 -35.50 36.61 -3.89
C LEU A 132 -36.81 36.74 -3.08
N VAL A 133 -37.46 37.90 -3.11
CA VAL A 133 -38.75 38.11 -2.41
C VAL A 133 -39.91 37.49 -3.19
N GLU A 134 -39.87 37.50 -4.52
CA GLU A 134 -40.91 36.88 -5.38
C GLU A 134 -41.00 35.36 -5.15
N PHE A 135 -39.86 34.66 -5.09
CA PHE A 135 -39.84 33.20 -4.86
C PHE A 135 -40.15 32.80 -3.40
N GLY A 136 -40.20 33.76 -2.47
CA GLY A 136 -40.44 33.50 -1.04
C GLY A 136 -41.90 33.62 -0.61
N SER A 137 -42.80 34.15 -1.45
CA SER A 137 -44.19 34.45 -1.05
C SER A 137 -45.27 33.49 -1.58
N GLU A 138 -44.92 32.46 -2.37
CA GLU A 138 -45.92 31.56 -2.97
C GLU A 138 -46.22 30.26 -2.18
N ASP A 139 -45.63 30.04 -0.99
CA ASP A 139 -45.82 28.78 -0.24
C ASP A 139 -46.31 28.97 1.21
N ASN A 140 -47.20 29.96 1.46
CA ASN A 140 -47.89 30.04 2.75
C ASN A 140 -49.28 30.70 2.65
N SER A 141 -50.25 29.98 2.10
CA SER A 141 -51.68 30.25 2.25
C SER A 141 -52.51 28.98 2.01
N GLN A 142 -52.60 28.12 3.02
CA GLN A 142 -53.77 27.27 3.29
C GLN A 142 -53.97 27.16 4.80
#